data_AF-A0A848YNT2-F1
#
_entry.id   AF-A0A848YNT2-F1
#
_cell.length_a   1.000
_cell.length_b   1.000
_cell.length_c   1.000
_cell.angle_alpha   90.00
_cell.angle_beta   90.00
_cell.angle_gamma   90.00
#
_symmetry.space_group_name_H-M   'P 1'
#
loop_
_entity.id
_entity.type
_entity.pdbx_description
1 polymer ?
#
loop_
_entity_poly.entity_id
_entity_poly.type
_entity_poly.pdbx_seq_one_letter_code
_entity_poly.pdbx_strand_id
1 'polypeptide(L)'
;LRSEADRQAVIVAIGDGTIDVIASGHDPRGPEDKRLPFSDAEPGMAGAETLLPLTMTLVRDEVIDLGRAFVLLAGNPARILGVDAGEITPGHQADIALIDPEKPWIVDSAKMSASAGNTPFDKQPMQGRAAALWKGGVRLF
;
A
#
# COMPACT_ATOMS: atom_id res chain seq x y z
N LEU A 1 12.72 3.26 -9.57
CA LEU A 1 12.02 2.99 -10.84
C LEU A 1 12.99 2.28 -11.78
N ARG A 2 12.48 1.34 -12.59
CA ARG A 2 13.25 0.51 -13.53
C ARG A 2 12.57 0.55 -14.91
N SER A 3 12.99 -0.29 -15.84
CA SER A 3 12.39 -0.33 -17.18
C SER A 3 10.95 -0.84 -17.13
N GLU A 4 10.18 -0.61 -18.20
CA GLU A 4 8.84 -1.17 -18.32
C GLU A 4 8.86 -2.71 -18.33
N ALA A 5 9.89 -3.33 -18.92
CA ALA A 5 10.06 -4.77 -18.90
C ALA A 5 10.21 -5.30 -17.46
N ASP A 6 10.99 -4.62 -16.62
CA ASP A 6 11.14 -4.98 -15.21
C ASP A 6 9.81 -4.83 -14.45
N ARG A 7 9.05 -3.75 -14.73
CA ARG A 7 7.74 -3.53 -14.12
C ARG A 7 6.77 -4.67 -14.49
N GLN A 8 6.72 -5.06 -15.76
CA GLN A 8 5.85 -6.16 -16.21
C GLN A 8 6.26 -7.50 -15.61
N ALA A 9 7.57 -7.77 -15.49
CA ALA A 9 8.06 -8.97 -14.82
C ALA A 9 7.62 -9.03 -13.35
N VAL A 10 7.61 -7.89 -12.64
CA VAL A 10 7.07 -7.82 -11.27
C VAL A 10 5.57 -8.13 -11.23
N ILE A 11 4.78 -7.61 -12.18
CA ILE A 11 3.33 -7.89 -12.25
C ILE A 11 3.09 -9.39 -12.45
N VAL A 12 3.81 -10.02 -13.39
CA VAL A 12 3.73 -11.48 -13.63
C VAL A 12 4.12 -12.25 -12.36
N ALA A 13 5.22 -11.88 -11.72
CA ALA A 13 5.71 -12.53 -10.51
C ALA A 13 4.75 -12.39 -9.31
N ILE A 14 3.95 -11.33 -9.25
CA ILE A 14 2.86 -11.21 -8.27
C ILE A 14 1.72 -12.18 -8.60
N GLY A 15 1.32 -12.24 -9.88
CA GLY A 15 0.22 -13.10 -10.36
C GLY A 15 0.52 -14.59 -10.25
N ASP A 16 1.76 -15.02 -10.55
CA ASP A 16 2.16 -16.43 -10.50
C ASP A 16 2.57 -16.91 -9.10
N GLY A 17 2.64 -16.01 -8.13
CA GLY A 17 2.96 -16.32 -6.74
C GLY A 17 4.45 -16.34 -6.40
N THR A 18 5.34 -15.98 -7.33
CA THR A 18 6.78 -15.80 -7.07
C THR A 18 7.04 -14.71 -6.02
N ILE A 19 6.21 -13.66 -5.99
CA ILE A 19 6.26 -12.61 -4.96
C ILE A 19 5.22 -12.89 -3.87
N ASP A 20 5.69 -12.98 -2.63
CA ASP A 20 4.87 -13.29 -1.46
C ASP A 20 4.28 -12.06 -0.75
N VAL A 21 4.89 -10.89 -0.88
CA VAL A 21 4.52 -9.70 -0.09
C VAL A 21 4.58 -8.44 -0.95
N ILE A 22 3.57 -7.59 -0.81
CA ILE A 22 3.59 -6.21 -1.31
C ILE A 22 3.73 -5.27 -0.11
N ALA A 23 4.72 -4.38 -0.16
CA ALA A 23 4.96 -3.37 0.85
C ALA A 23 5.04 -1.98 0.21
N SER A 24 4.71 -0.94 0.97
CA SER A 24 4.70 0.45 0.48
C SER A 24 6.10 1.02 0.26
N GLY A 25 7.13 0.45 0.90
CA GLY A 25 8.46 1.06 0.97
C GLY A 25 8.44 2.47 1.56
N HIS A 26 7.47 2.74 2.45
CA HIS A 26 7.24 4.07 3.02
C HIS A 26 8.48 4.59 3.73
N ASP A 27 9.09 5.62 3.15
CA ASP A 27 10.33 6.27 3.59
C ASP A 27 10.21 7.79 3.33
N PRO A 28 9.39 8.52 4.11
CA PRO A 28 9.14 9.93 3.89
C PRO A 28 10.40 10.76 4.16
N ARG A 29 10.63 11.79 3.32
CA ARG A 29 11.82 12.65 3.34
C ARG A 29 11.39 14.11 3.30
N GLY A 30 11.99 14.94 4.15
CA GLY A 30 11.63 16.34 4.26
C GLY A 30 11.94 17.15 3.00
N PRO A 31 11.40 18.37 2.89
CA PRO A 31 11.70 19.26 1.77
C PRO A 31 13.20 19.53 1.57
N GLU A 32 13.96 19.61 2.65
CA GLU A 32 15.43 19.78 2.66
C GLU A 32 16.16 18.66 1.92
N ASP A 33 15.68 17.43 2.07
CA ASP A 33 16.25 16.24 1.42
C ASP A 33 15.79 16.10 -0.04
N LYS A 34 14.63 16.67 -0.39
CA LYS A 34 13.96 16.45 -1.69
C LYS A 34 14.02 17.64 -2.66
N ARG A 35 14.23 18.87 -2.18
CA ARG A 35 14.33 20.09 -3.01
C ARG A 35 15.77 20.36 -3.46
N LEU A 36 16.45 19.31 -3.87
CA LEU A 36 17.82 19.31 -4.37
C LEU A 36 17.85 18.77 -5.81
N PRO A 37 18.92 19.01 -6.57
CA PRO A 37 19.15 18.30 -7.82
C PRO A 37 19.05 16.78 -7.62
N PHE A 38 18.65 16.06 -8.67
CA PHE A 38 18.39 14.61 -8.57
C PHE A 38 19.55 13.80 -7.99
N SER A 39 20.79 14.15 -8.31
CA SER A 39 22.00 13.49 -7.80
C SER A 39 22.22 13.68 -6.31
N ASP A 40 21.68 14.75 -5.73
CA ASP A 40 21.97 15.21 -4.38
C ASP A 40 20.77 15.00 -3.43
N ALA A 41 19.58 14.72 -3.99
CA ALA A 41 18.38 14.46 -3.23
C ALA A 41 18.37 13.04 -2.65
N GLU A 42 17.89 12.89 -1.41
CA GLU A 42 17.80 11.57 -0.77
C GLU A 42 16.73 10.69 -1.45
N PRO A 43 16.98 9.38 -1.60
CA PRO A 43 15.96 8.43 -2.00
C PRO A 43 14.90 8.28 -0.90
N GLY A 44 13.67 7.97 -1.30
CA GLY A 44 12.55 7.80 -0.38
C GLY A 44 11.29 8.57 -0.82
N MET A 45 10.14 8.03 -0.43
CA MET A 45 8.81 8.60 -0.66
C MET A 45 7.79 8.14 0.38
N ALA A 46 6.75 8.95 0.59
CA ALA A 46 5.56 8.54 1.32
C ALA A 46 4.65 7.66 0.44
N GLY A 47 4.48 6.38 0.80
CA GLY A 47 3.59 5.44 0.07
C GLY A 47 2.58 4.65 0.92
N ALA A 48 2.49 4.87 2.24
CA ALA A 48 1.63 4.04 3.11
C ALA A 48 0.15 4.14 2.75
N GLU A 49 -0.37 5.35 2.52
CA GLU A 49 -1.79 5.57 2.22
C GLU A 49 -2.20 5.14 0.80
N THR A 50 -1.24 5.02 -0.12
CA THR A 50 -1.48 4.61 -1.51
C THR A 50 -1.29 3.12 -1.73
N LEU A 51 -0.81 2.36 -0.74
CA LEU A 51 -0.57 0.92 -0.85
C LEU A 51 -1.83 0.14 -1.26
N LEU A 52 -2.95 0.37 -0.55
CA LEU A 52 -4.22 -0.30 -0.83
C LEU A 52 -4.75 -0.02 -2.24
N PRO A 53 -5.03 1.23 -2.67
CA PRO A 53 -5.61 1.49 -3.98
C PRO A 53 -4.71 1.05 -5.14
N LEU A 54 -3.38 1.15 -4.99
CA LEU A 54 -2.43 0.68 -5.99
C LEU A 54 -2.44 -0.85 -6.10
N THR A 55 -2.56 -1.56 -4.97
CA THR A 55 -2.74 -3.02 -4.99
C THR A 55 -4.08 -3.40 -5.61
N MET A 56 -5.15 -2.63 -5.37
CA MET A 56 -6.45 -2.85 -6.00
C MET A 56 -6.41 -2.68 -7.53
N THR A 57 -5.43 -1.97 -8.09
CA THR A 57 -5.24 -1.94 -9.56
C THR A 57 -4.90 -3.32 -10.10
N LEU A 58 -4.10 -4.12 -9.40
CA LEU A 58 -3.80 -5.49 -9.80
C LEU A 58 -5.04 -6.39 -9.77
N VAL A 59 -5.99 -6.09 -8.87
CA VAL A 59 -7.29 -6.79 -8.80
C VAL A 59 -8.17 -6.41 -9.99
N ARG A 60 -8.27 -5.10 -10.28
CA ARG A 60 -9.06 -4.59 -11.42
C ARG A 60 -8.51 -5.05 -12.77
N ASP A 61 -7.19 -5.14 -12.88
CA ASP A 61 -6.48 -5.61 -14.07
C ASP A 61 -6.47 -7.15 -14.17
N GLU A 62 -7.21 -7.84 -13.28
CA GLU A 62 -7.35 -9.31 -13.23
C GLU A 62 -6.02 -10.08 -13.07
N VAL A 63 -4.98 -9.42 -12.56
CA VAL A 63 -3.68 -10.06 -12.27
C VAL A 63 -3.79 -10.98 -11.05
N ILE A 64 -4.58 -10.57 -10.06
CA ILE A 64 -4.86 -11.31 -8.83
C ILE A 64 -6.32 -11.10 -8.42
N ASP A 65 -6.90 -11.99 -7.63
CA ASP A 65 -8.21 -11.74 -7.01
C ASP A 65 -8.09 -10.95 -5.69
N LEU A 66 -9.24 -10.53 -5.14
CA LEU A 66 -9.30 -9.75 -3.91
C LEU A 66 -8.74 -10.52 -2.71
N GLY A 67 -8.95 -11.84 -2.65
CA GLY A 67 -8.43 -12.69 -1.57
C GLY A 67 -6.91 -12.69 -1.57
N ARG A 68 -6.31 -12.89 -2.75
CA ARG A 68 -4.85 -12.85 -2.94
C ARG A 68 -4.26 -11.49 -2.60
N ALA A 69 -4.94 -10.39 -2.90
CA ALA A 69 -4.48 -9.06 -2.49
C ALA A 69 -4.27 -8.95 -0.98
N PHE A 70 -5.20 -9.45 -0.16
CA PHE A 70 -5.05 -9.45 1.30
C PHE A 70 -4.11 -10.52 1.84
N VAL A 71 -3.94 -11.64 1.13
CA VAL A 71 -2.84 -12.57 1.42
C VAL A 71 -1.49 -11.86 1.26
N LEU A 72 -1.28 -11.11 0.17
CA LEU A 72 -0.03 -10.38 -0.10
C LEU A 72 0.22 -9.20 0.86
N LEU A 73 -0.83 -8.51 1.28
CA LEU A 73 -0.75 -7.30 2.11
C LEU A 73 -0.77 -7.57 3.62
N ALA A 74 -1.37 -8.68 4.07
CA ALA A 74 -1.64 -8.92 5.48
C ALA A 74 -1.27 -10.35 5.91
N GLY A 75 -1.82 -11.38 5.26
CA GLY A 75 -1.64 -12.78 5.67
C GLY A 75 -0.19 -13.27 5.58
N ASN A 76 0.44 -13.13 4.41
CA ASN A 76 1.82 -13.53 4.18
C ASN A 76 2.81 -12.74 5.06
N PRO A 77 2.74 -11.39 5.16
CA PRO A 77 3.57 -10.64 6.10
C PRO A 77 3.46 -11.15 7.54
N ALA A 78 2.24 -11.38 8.04
CA ALA A 78 2.03 -11.86 9.41
C ALA A 78 2.64 -13.25 9.63
N ARG A 79 2.43 -14.18 8.68
CA ARG A 79 3.02 -15.52 8.70
C ARG A 79 4.54 -15.49 8.69
N ILE A 80 5.15 -14.65 7.85
CA ILE A 80 6.61 -14.51 7.74
C ILE A 80 7.20 -13.94 9.03
N LEU A 81 6.51 -12.97 9.64
CA LEU A 81 6.96 -12.34 10.90
C LEU A 81 6.61 -13.16 12.14
N GLY A 82 5.78 -14.20 12.03
CA GLY A 82 5.38 -15.07 13.13
C GLY A 82 4.49 -14.36 14.17
N VAL A 83 3.57 -13.52 13.71
CA VAL A 83 2.65 -12.75 14.57
C VAL A 83 1.20 -13.14 14.35
N ASP A 84 0.39 -13.07 15.42
CA ASP A 84 -1.06 -13.35 15.40
C ASP A 84 -1.84 -12.18 14.78
N ALA A 85 -1.64 -11.95 13.49
CA ALA A 85 -2.25 -10.88 12.70
C ALA A 85 -2.54 -11.36 11.27
N GLY A 86 -3.08 -10.48 10.42
CA GLY A 86 -3.25 -10.74 8.98
C GLY A 86 -4.41 -11.67 8.62
N GLU A 87 -5.17 -12.14 9.60
CA GLU A 87 -6.33 -13.03 9.45
C GLU A 87 -7.48 -12.57 10.34
N ILE A 88 -8.73 -12.81 9.90
CA ILE A 88 -9.94 -12.57 10.70
C ILE A 88 -10.39 -13.91 11.29
N THR A 89 -9.87 -14.21 12.47
CA THR A 89 -10.09 -15.49 13.17
C THR A 89 -10.42 -15.24 14.65
N PRO A 90 -11.35 -15.97 15.27
CA PRO A 90 -11.62 -15.85 16.69
C PRO A 90 -10.36 -15.99 17.55
N GLY A 91 -10.17 -15.08 18.51
CA GLY A 91 -9.00 -15.05 19.39
C GLY A 91 -7.90 -14.07 18.94
N HIS A 92 -7.88 -13.64 17.68
CA HIS A 92 -6.97 -12.59 17.21
C HIS A 92 -7.45 -11.19 17.63
N GLN A 93 -6.53 -10.22 17.59
CA GLN A 93 -6.91 -8.81 17.77
C GLN A 93 -7.90 -8.39 16.66
N ALA A 94 -8.86 -7.55 17.02
CA ALA A 94 -9.82 -6.98 16.08
C ALA A 94 -9.19 -5.84 15.27
N ASP A 95 -8.16 -6.19 14.49
CA ASP A 95 -7.51 -5.35 13.48
C ASP A 95 -8.24 -5.54 12.15
N ILE A 96 -9.18 -4.65 11.85
CA ILE A 96 -10.14 -4.82 10.76
C ILE A 96 -10.15 -3.56 9.90
N ALA A 97 -10.11 -3.73 8.58
CA ALA A 97 -10.33 -2.64 7.63
C ALA A 97 -11.62 -2.91 6.85
N LEU A 98 -12.57 -1.96 6.90
CA LEU A 98 -13.73 -1.98 6.00
C LEU A 98 -13.34 -1.24 4.72
N ILE A 99 -13.30 -1.96 3.60
CA ILE A 99 -12.87 -1.41 2.31
C ILE A 99 -14.06 -1.21 1.39
N ASP A 100 -14.14 -0.02 0.79
CA ASP A 100 -14.94 0.23 -0.40
C ASP A 100 -14.01 0.15 -1.61
N PRO A 101 -14.01 -0.96 -2.39
CA PRO A 101 -13.07 -1.17 -3.49
C PRO A 101 -13.33 -0.22 -4.67
N GLU A 102 -14.54 0.31 -4.79
CA GLU A 102 -14.95 1.14 -5.92
C GLU A 102 -14.86 2.63 -5.63
N LYS A 103 -14.62 3.04 -4.37
CA LYS A 103 -14.56 4.44 -3.98
C LYS A 103 -13.48 5.21 -4.76
N PRO A 104 -13.84 6.18 -5.62
CA PRO A 104 -12.85 7.03 -6.26
C PRO A 104 -12.39 8.14 -5.31
N TRP A 105 -11.12 8.51 -5.42
CA TRP A 105 -10.53 9.64 -4.72
C TRP A 105 -9.29 10.17 -5.45
N ILE A 106 -8.84 11.36 -5.07
CA ILE A 106 -7.62 11.96 -5.60
C ILE A 106 -6.63 12.05 -4.45
N VAL A 107 -5.40 11.58 -4.67
CA VAL A 107 -4.32 11.73 -3.68
C VAL A 107 -4.07 13.21 -3.44
N ASP A 108 -4.03 13.60 -2.18
CA ASP A 108 -3.76 14.96 -1.76
C ASP A 108 -2.67 14.91 -0.69
N SER A 109 -1.42 15.16 -1.10
CA SER A 109 -0.25 15.14 -0.23
C SER A 109 -0.38 16.06 0.98
N ALA A 110 -1.17 17.15 0.89
CA ALA A 110 -1.41 18.06 2.00
C ALA A 110 -2.35 17.49 3.07
N LYS A 111 -3.13 16.45 2.73
CA LYS A 111 -4.03 15.73 3.64
C LYS A 111 -3.46 14.40 4.13
N MET A 112 -2.30 13.98 3.62
CA MET A 112 -1.63 12.78 4.09
C MET A 112 -1.16 12.97 5.53
N SER A 113 -1.23 11.90 6.31
CA SER A 113 -0.71 11.88 7.68
C SER A 113 0.82 11.96 7.70
N ALA A 114 1.47 11.56 6.60
CA ALA A 114 2.91 11.68 6.43
C ALA A 114 3.32 13.17 6.27
N SER A 115 3.92 13.73 7.31
CA SER A 115 4.26 15.14 7.46
C SER A 115 5.20 15.72 6.38
N ALA A 116 5.93 14.87 5.68
CA ALA A 116 6.93 15.30 4.71
C ALA A 116 6.38 15.66 3.31
N GLY A 117 5.15 15.20 2.99
CA GLY A 117 4.47 15.55 1.73
C GLY A 117 5.14 15.04 0.44
N ASN A 118 6.21 14.25 0.51
CA ASN A 118 6.95 13.77 -0.65
C ASN A 118 6.37 12.45 -1.20
N THR A 119 5.29 12.53 -1.96
CA THR A 119 4.73 11.38 -2.69
C THR A 119 4.70 11.66 -4.20
N PRO A 120 5.15 10.73 -5.06
CA PRO A 120 5.04 10.90 -6.51
C PRO A 120 3.59 10.75 -6.99
N PHE A 121 2.68 10.30 -6.12
CA PHE A 121 1.28 10.04 -6.45
C PHE A 121 0.39 11.27 -6.22
N ASP A 122 0.94 12.43 -5.83
CA ASP A 122 0.14 13.63 -5.56
C ASP A 122 -0.74 13.99 -6.76
N LYS A 123 -2.02 14.28 -6.49
CA LYS A 123 -3.06 14.58 -7.48
C LYS A 123 -3.42 13.43 -8.42
N GLN A 124 -2.87 12.23 -8.22
CA GLN A 124 -3.25 11.07 -9.02
C GLN A 124 -4.64 10.58 -8.60
N PRO A 125 -5.56 10.31 -9.56
CA PRO A 125 -6.81 9.63 -9.26
C PRO A 125 -6.54 8.18 -8.86
N MET A 126 -7.22 7.72 -7.82
CA MET A 126 -7.12 6.39 -7.23
C MET A 126 -8.52 5.83 -7.00
N GLN A 127 -8.61 4.50 -6.90
CA GLN A 127 -9.85 3.81 -6.61
C GLN A 127 -9.59 2.67 -5.62
N GLY A 128 -10.49 2.54 -4.64
CA GLY A 128 -10.35 1.64 -3.51
C GLY A 128 -9.88 2.41 -2.28
N ARG A 129 -10.68 2.40 -1.21
CA ARG A 129 -10.37 3.13 0.02
C ARG A 129 -10.90 2.42 1.25
N ALA A 130 -10.14 2.50 2.34
CA ALA A 130 -10.66 2.14 3.66
C ALA A 130 -11.74 3.14 4.07
N ALA A 131 -12.96 2.65 4.27
CA ALA A 131 -14.09 3.39 4.80
C ALA A 131 -14.06 3.48 6.33
N ALA A 132 -13.49 2.47 6.99
CA ALA A 132 -13.23 2.47 8.42
C ALA A 132 -12.06 1.53 8.76
N LEU A 133 -11.39 1.82 9.88
CA LEU A 133 -10.28 1.01 10.37
C LEU A 133 -10.40 0.83 11.89
N TRP A 134 -10.23 -0.41 12.34
CA TRP A 134 -10.15 -0.77 13.75
C TRP A 134 -8.78 -1.35 14.05
N LYS A 135 -8.22 -0.99 15.21
CA LYS A 135 -7.00 -1.58 15.77
C LYS A 135 -7.29 -2.08 17.18
N GLY A 136 -7.12 -3.37 17.42
CA GLY A 136 -7.44 -4.01 18.70
C GLY A 136 -8.89 -3.76 19.14
N GLY A 137 -9.82 -3.61 18.20
CA GLY A 137 -11.23 -3.30 18.45
C GLY A 137 -11.55 -1.81 18.65
N VAL A 138 -10.54 -0.93 18.65
CA VAL A 138 -10.75 0.53 18.74
C VAL A 138 -10.84 1.11 17.33
N ARG A 139 -11.94 1.81 17.03
CA ARG A 139 -12.12 2.50 15.74
C ARG A 139 -11.18 3.71 15.65
N LEU A 140 -10.43 3.81 14.56
CA LEU A 140 -9.52 4.92 14.27
C LEU A 140 -10.19 5.99 13.41
N PHE A 141 -10.93 5.60 12.38
CA PHE A 141 -11.76 6.46 11.52
C PHE A 141 -12.95 5.70 10.94
#